data_AF-A0AAN0LU84-F1
#
_entry.id   AF-A0AAN0LU84-F1
#
_cell.length_a   1.000
_cell.length_b   1.000
_cell.length_c   1.000
_cell.angle_alpha   90.00
_cell.angle_beta   90.00
_cell.angle_gamma   90.00
#
_symmetry.space_group_name_H-M   'P 1'
#
loop_
_entity.id
_entity.type
_entity.pdbx_description
1 polymer ?
#
loop_
_entity_poly.entity_id
_entity_poly.type
_entity_poly.pdbx_seq_one_letter_code
_entity_poly.pdbx_strand_id
1 'polypeptide(L)' 'MTSRQRSLQAGLGLNKLSFDPHFDLENHDYIETDLMPFSYELPIYAPTKNGAIKVVDGIVEVLGTVYKLSNGRLQRIK' A
#
# COMPACT_ATOMS: atom_id res chain seq x y z
N MET A 1 -21.65 -18.21 3.32
CA MET A 1 -20.67 -17.11 3.33
C MET A 1 -19.85 -17.22 2.06
N THR A 2 -20.06 -16.33 1.08
CA THR A 2 -19.25 -16.28 -0.14
C THR A 2 -17.92 -15.62 0.18
N SER A 3 -16.80 -16.33 0.06
CA SER A 3 -15.49 -15.68 0.13
C SER A 3 -15.36 -14.74 -1.07
N ARG A 4 -15.00 -13.47 -0.82
CA ARG A 4 -14.56 -12.60 -1.92
C ARG A 4 -13.23 -13.16 -2.41
N GLN A 5 -13.21 -13.68 -3.63
CA GLN A 5 -11.96 -14.02 -4.30
C GLN A 5 -11.26 -12.70 -4.66
N ARG A 6 -10.13 -12.45 -4.00
CA ARG A 6 -9.29 -11.27 -4.19
C ARG A 6 -8.04 -11.71 -4.94
N SER A 7 -7.69 -11.02 -6.02
CA SER A 7 -6.50 -11.32 -6.82
C SER A 7 -5.82 -10.02 -7.23
N LEU A 8 -4.49 -10.03 -7.31
CA LEU A 8 -3.76 -8.92 -7.91
C LEU A 8 -4.15 -8.77 -9.38
N GLN A 9 -4.30 -7.52 -9.81
CA GLN A 9 -4.57 -7.14 -11.18
C GLN A 9 -3.32 -6.50 -11.78
N ALA A 10 -3.08 -6.75 -13.07
CA ALA A 10 -1.98 -6.09 -13.78
C ALA A 10 -2.28 -4.59 -13.93
N GLY A 11 -1.41 -3.76 -13.35
CA GLY A 11 -1.45 -2.30 -13.51
C GLY A 11 -0.62 -1.81 -14.70
N LEU A 12 -0.40 -0.50 -14.76
CA LEU A 12 0.39 0.16 -15.81
C LEU A 12 1.89 -0.24 -15.83
N GLY A 13 2.39 -0.84 -14.75
CA GLY A 13 3.77 -1.35 -14.70
C GLY A 13 4.87 -0.29 -14.77
N LEU A 14 4.56 0.99 -14.50
CA LEU A 14 5.53 2.09 -14.54
C LEU A 14 6.63 1.98 -13.47
N ASN A 15 6.33 1.26 -12.37
CA ASN A 15 7.24 0.98 -11.27
C ASN A 15 6.82 -0.31 -10.54
N LYS A 16 7.69 -0.84 -9.67
CA LYS A 16 7.40 -2.00 -8.80
C LYS A 16 6.80 -1.56 -7.46
N LEU A 17 5.78 -0.71 -7.49
CA LEU A 17 5.09 -0.21 -6.29
C LEU A 17 3.59 -0.42 -6.47
N SER A 18 2.89 -0.86 -5.42
CA SER A 18 1.46 -0.64 -5.29
C SER A 18 1.19 0.53 -4.36
N PHE A 19 0.01 1.12 -4.50
CA PHE A 19 -0.33 2.38 -3.86
C PHE A 19 -1.77 2.35 -3.35
N ASP A 20 -1.96 2.73 -2.09
CA ASP A 20 -3.27 2.86 -1.46
C ASP A 20 -3.49 4.31 -0.97
N PRO A 21 -4.24 5.15 -1.72
CA PRO A 21 -4.40 6.56 -1.39
C PRO A 21 -5.29 6.77 -0.16
N HIS A 22 -5.08 7.91 0.52
CA HIS A 22 -5.91 8.34 1.65
C HIS A 22 -5.96 7.32 2.80
N PHE A 23 -4.85 6.64 3.04
CA PHE A 23 -4.74 5.62 4.07
C PHE A 23 -5.19 6.14 5.43
N ASP A 24 -6.08 5.40 6.06
CA ASP A 24 -6.60 5.65 7.39
C ASP A 24 -6.24 4.46 8.29
N LEU A 25 -5.42 4.72 9.30
CA LEU A 25 -4.94 3.70 10.22
C LEU A 25 -6.08 3.09 11.04
N GLU A 26 -7.16 3.85 11.28
CA GLU A 26 -8.29 3.42 12.10
C GLU A 26 -9.21 2.44 11.36
N ASN A 27 -9.03 2.26 10.04
CA ASN A 27 -9.81 1.33 9.25
C ASN A 27 -9.24 -0.10 9.33
N HIS A 28 -9.21 -0.67 10.53
CA HIS A 28 -8.59 -1.96 10.83
C HIS A 28 -9.15 -3.11 9.96
N ASP A 29 -10.46 -3.17 9.75
CA ASP A 29 -11.09 -4.23 8.95
C ASP A 29 -10.58 -4.23 7.50
N TYR A 30 -10.45 -3.05 6.89
CA TYR A 30 -9.90 -2.90 5.55
C TYR A 30 -8.42 -3.30 5.50
N ILE A 31 -7.65 -2.85 6.49
CA ILE A 31 -6.22 -3.17 6.59
C ILE A 31 -6.04 -4.68 6.68
N GLU A 32 -6.72 -5.35 7.61
CA GLU A 32 -6.54 -6.78 7.87
C GLU A 32 -7.11 -7.68 6.77
N THR A 33 -8.30 -7.35 6.26
CA THR A 33 -9.04 -8.27 5.37
C THR A 33 -8.83 -8.01 3.89
N ASP A 34 -8.51 -6.77 3.49
CA ASP A 34 -8.36 -6.38 2.10
C ASP A 34 -6.90 -6.09 1.74
N LEU A 35 -6.14 -5.34 2.54
CA LEU A 35 -4.77 -4.95 2.18
C LEU A 35 -3.70 -5.95 2.62
N MET A 36 -3.75 -6.43 3.87
CA MET A 36 -2.70 -7.26 4.46
C MET A 36 -2.40 -8.54 3.66
N PRO A 37 -3.38 -9.27 3.12
CA PRO A 37 -3.11 -10.47 2.32
C PRO A 37 -2.23 -10.19 1.10
N PHE A 38 -2.42 -9.04 0.43
CA PHE A 38 -1.63 -8.67 -0.75
C PHE A 38 -0.21 -8.19 -0.43
N SER A 39 0.04 -7.81 0.83
CA SER A 39 1.36 -7.34 1.26
C SER A 39 2.47 -8.41 1.16
N TYR A 40 2.09 -9.69 1.07
CA TYR A 40 3.01 -10.81 0.84
C TYR A 40 3.42 -10.98 -0.62
N GLU A 41 2.63 -10.43 -1.55
CA GLU A 41 2.88 -10.50 -2.99
C GLU A 41 3.62 -9.25 -3.49
N LEU A 42 3.20 -8.06 -3.05
CA LEU A 42 3.80 -6.78 -3.43
C LEU A 42 3.73 -5.76 -2.28
N PRO A 43 4.79 -4.97 -2.03
CA PRO A 43 4.74 -3.90 -1.03
C PRO A 43 3.76 -2.80 -1.42
N ILE A 44 2.84 -2.47 -0.50
CA ILE A 44 1.83 -1.43 -0.66
C ILE A 44 2.29 -0.16 0.05
N TYR A 45 2.37 0.94 -0.68
CA TYR A 45 2.66 2.26 -0.13
C TYR A 45 1.35 3.01 0.08
N ALA A 46 1.03 3.29 1.34
CA ALA A 46 -0.25 3.79 1.76
C ALA A 46 -0.09 5.19 2.40
N PRO A 47 -0.05 6.26 1.59
CA PRO A 47 0.00 7.62 2.12
C PRO A 47 -1.32 8.03 2.77
N THR A 48 -1.20 8.71 3.91
CA THR A 48 -2.33 9.46 4.49
C THR A 48 -2.70 10.67 3.62
N LYS A 49 -3.72 11.45 4.00
CA LYS A 49 -4.14 12.67 3.27
C LYS A 49 -3.00 13.67 3.01
N ASN A 50 -1.97 13.69 3.85
CA ASN A 50 -0.83 14.61 3.72
C ASN A 50 0.44 13.91 3.22
N GLY A 51 0.34 12.65 2.79
CA GLY A 51 1.45 11.84 2.30
C GLY A 51 1.52 11.79 0.78
N ALA A 52 2.73 11.57 0.25
CA ALA A 52 2.93 11.31 -1.16
C ALA A 52 4.17 10.44 -1.41
N ILE A 53 4.16 9.77 -2.56
CA ILE A 53 5.32 9.08 -3.12
C ILE A 53 5.73 9.83 -4.39
N LYS A 54 7.01 10.19 -4.49
CA LYS A 54 7.61 10.78 -5.68
C LYS A 54 8.66 9.81 -6.20
N VAL A 55 8.69 9.59 -7.52
CA VAL A 55 9.68 8.73 -8.17
C VAL A 55 10.45 9.56 -9.20
N VAL A 56 11.77 9.65 -9.05
CA VAL A 56 12.66 10.36 -9.98
C VAL A 56 13.81 9.43 -10.31
N ASP A 57 14.01 9.13 -11.59
CA ASP A 57 15.09 8.24 -12.07
C ASP A 57 15.14 6.89 -11.31
N GLY A 58 13.97 6.34 -10.98
CA GLY A 58 13.84 5.09 -10.23
C GLY A 58 14.03 5.22 -8.71
N ILE A 59 14.42 6.39 -8.21
CA ILE A 59 14.55 6.68 -6.79
C ILE A 59 13.18 7.04 -6.21
N VAL A 60 12.78 6.33 -5.15
CA VAL A 60 11.52 6.56 -4.44
C VAL A 60 11.76 7.50 -3.26
N GLU A 61 11.11 8.66 -3.29
CA GLU A 61 11.12 9.68 -2.24
C GLU A 61 9.75 9.71 -1.52
N VAL A 62 9.77 9.69 -0.19
CA VAL A 62 8.58 9.73 0.67
C VAL A 62 8.38 11.14 1.22
N LEU A 63 7.20 11.71 0.98
CA LEU A 63 6.81 13.04 1.45
C LEU A 63 5.63 12.90 2.42
N GLY A 64 5.63 13.65 3.53
CA GLY A 64 4.60 13.55 4.57
C GLY A 64 4.51 12.18 5.23
N THR A 65 3.33 11.83 5.76
CA THR A 65 3.12 10.56 6.48
C THR A 65 2.66 9.46 5.52
N VAL A 66 3.48 8.42 5.44
CA VAL A 66 3.25 7.26 4.59
C VAL A 66 3.49 5.98 5.38
N TYR A 67 2.58 5.03 5.21
CA TYR A 67 2.71 3.68 5.72
C TYR A 67 3.12 2.73 4.60
N LYS A 68 3.80 1.66 4.96
CA LYS A 68 4.15 0.56 4.07
C LYS A 68 3.60 -0.72 4.64
N LEU A 69 2.83 -1.45 3.82
CA LEU A 69 2.48 -2.83 4.10
C LEU A 69 3.39 -3.75 3.28
N SER A 70 4.12 -4.62 3.96
CA SER A 70 4.94 -5.63 3.29
C SER A 70 5.18 -6.83 4.20
N ASN A 71 5.10 -8.03 3.64
CA ASN A 71 5.33 -9.30 4.36
C ASN A 71 4.45 -9.42 5.61
N GLY A 72 3.18 -9.04 5.52
CA GLY A 72 2.23 -9.11 6.63
C GLY A 72 2.47 -8.09 7.74
N ARG A 73 3.24 -7.03 7.47
CA ARG A 73 3.56 -5.99 8.46
C ARG A 73 3.22 -4.62 7.92
N LEU A 74 2.55 -3.84 8.77
CA LEU A 74 2.33 -2.41 8.59
C LEU A 74 3.41 -1.63 9.33
N GLN A 75 4.08 -0.71 8.64
CA GLN A 75 5.11 0.14 9.21
C GLN A 75 4.96 1.57 8.72
N ARG A 76 5.03 2.54 9.63
CA ARG A 76 5.20 3.96 9.26
C ARG A 76 6.64 4.17 8.77
N ILE A 77 6.80 4.70 7.57
CA ILE A 77 8.12 4.93 6.96
C ILE A 77 8.54 6.41 6.98
N LYS A 78 7.61 7.33 7.27
CA LYS A 78 7.85 8.76 7.54
C LYS A 78 6.70 9.35 8.35
#